data_AF-A0A0F6I911-F1
#
_entry.id   AF-A0A0F6I911-F1
#
_cell.length_a   1.000
_cell.length_b   1.000
_cell.length_c   1.000
_cell.angle_alpha   90.00
_cell.angle_beta   90.00
_cell.angle_gamma   90.00
#
_symmetry.space_group_name_H-M   'P 1'
#
loop_
_entity.id
_entity.type
_entity.pdbx_description
1 polymer ?
#
loop_
_entity_poly.entity_id
_entity_poly.type
_entity_poly.pdbx_seq_one_letter_code
_entity_poly.pdbx_strand_id
1 'polypeptide(L)'
;MLWKYKWIVDNLPVFPQIKKEQILEMLEDLEKRYEKNGESKHPVLKLKRSISMMMGNIEESKKYHEMLKQTPKGYLSDCAACMQDSEVFYAVHLGQDELALEKAQPILSGKLRCAEVAHLTYGTLLLPLLRLNQPEQAVRLHKIGYKLVSNSTGLLGTISNHLLFLGITGEIAKAIQLLEKHFTSAFGASDRNHRFEFYRAVKFLMERILLSNLKSIKIRMPKTFPNYKEDGNYAVIDLDSWFGEEALKLASQFDSRNGNDSYTEDLKALHELAQKHSQ
;
A
#
# COMPACT_ATOMS: atom_id res chain seq x y z
N MET A 1 -16.01 -12.24 -20.01
CA MET A 1 -14.81 -11.44 -20.37
C MET A 1 -14.66 -10.18 -19.52
N LEU A 2 -15.74 -9.46 -19.18
CA LEU A 2 -15.70 -8.21 -18.40
C LEU A 2 -15.02 -8.33 -17.03
N TRP A 3 -15.07 -9.52 -16.41
CA TRP A 3 -14.35 -9.79 -15.16
C TRP A 3 -12.84 -9.58 -15.30
N LYS A 4 -12.19 -10.19 -16.30
CA LYS A 4 -10.74 -10.02 -16.55
C LYS A 4 -10.40 -8.59 -16.97
N TYR A 5 -11.28 -7.95 -17.73
CA TYR A 5 -11.09 -6.58 -18.17
C TYR A 5 -11.07 -5.59 -17.00
N LYS A 6 -11.96 -5.78 -16.00
CA LYS A 6 -11.96 -5.01 -14.74
C LYS A 6 -10.57 -5.02 -14.07
N TRP A 7 -9.96 -6.19 -13.95
CA TRP A 7 -8.63 -6.35 -13.33
C TRP A 7 -7.51 -5.67 -14.12
N ILE A 8 -7.60 -5.66 -15.45
CA ILE A 8 -6.63 -4.93 -16.28
C ILE A 8 -6.72 -3.43 -15.97
N VAL A 9 -7.93 -2.87 -15.96
CA VAL A 9 -8.15 -1.44 -15.67
C VAL A 9 -7.69 -1.07 -14.25
N ASP A 10 -7.97 -1.93 -13.27
CA ASP A 10 -7.55 -1.75 -11.86
C ASP A 10 -6.02 -1.65 -11.69
N ASN A 11 -5.26 -2.35 -12.55
CA ASN A 11 -3.80 -2.37 -12.46
C ASN A 11 -3.11 -1.25 -13.26
N LEU A 12 -3.81 -0.53 -14.14
CA LEU A 12 -3.18 0.55 -14.93
C LEU A 12 -2.49 1.61 -14.04
N PRO A 13 -3.07 2.03 -12.90
CA PRO A 13 -2.51 3.15 -12.16
C PRO A 13 -1.18 2.88 -11.47
N VAL A 14 -0.76 1.62 -11.30
CA VAL A 14 0.53 1.26 -10.70
C VAL A 14 1.72 1.49 -11.63
N PHE A 15 1.46 1.91 -12.87
CA PHE A 15 2.44 2.19 -13.90
C PHE A 15 2.46 3.70 -14.21
N PRO A 16 3.41 4.47 -13.67
CA PRO A 16 3.43 5.93 -13.83
C PRO A 16 3.66 6.37 -15.29
N GLN A 17 4.17 5.49 -16.15
CA GLN A 17 4.32 5.74 -17.58
C GLN A 17 2.99 5.74 -18.36
N ILE A 18 1.91 5.18 -17.78
CA ILE A 18 0.58 5.23 -18.39
C ILE A 18 -0.05 6.57 -18.03
N LYS A 19 -0.44 7.34 -19.05
CA LYS A 19 -0.97 8.69 -18.85
C LYS A 19 -2.32 8.64 -18.11
N LYS A 20 -2.60 9.69 -17.33
CA LYS A 20 -3.86 9.85 -16.60
C LYS A 20 -5.06 9.74 -17.52
N GLU A 21 -5.00 10.37 -18.69
CA GLU A 21 -6.09 10.37 -19.68
C GLU A 21 -6.41 8.95 -20.16
N GLN A 22 -5.38 8.14 -20.40
CA GLN A 22 -5.56 6.74 -20.83
C GLN A 22 -6.25 5.90 -19.75
N ILE A 23 -5.93 6.13 -18.47
CA ILE A 23 -6.59 5.42 -17.35
C ILE A 23 -8.07 5.81 -17.29
N LEU A 24 -8.38 7.09 -17.45
CA LEU A 24 -9.76 7.60 -17.44
C LEU A 24 -10.56 7.08 -18.65
N GLU A 25 -9.97 7.08 -19.85
CA GLU A 25 -10.58 6.51 -21.06
C GLU A 25 -10.91 5.02 -20.88
N MET A 26 -10.02 4.25 -20.25
CA MET A 26 -10.24 2.83 -19.98
C MET A 26 -11.33 2.59 -18.93
N LEU A 27 -11.47 3.47 -17.93
CA LEU A 27 -12.58 3.45 -16.97
C LEU A 27 -13.92 3.76 -17.65
N GLU A 28 -13.95 4.73 -18.57
CA GLU A 28 -15.15 5.06 -19.35
C GLU A 28 -15.55 3.94 -20.30
N ASP A 29 -14.60 3.33 -21.01
CA ASP A 29 -14.87 2.18 -21.87
C ASP A 29 -15.38 0.99 -21.04
N LEU A 30 -14.81 0.75 -19.85
CA LEU A 30 -15.31 -0.26 -18.93
C LEU A 30 -16.77 0.03 -18.52
N GLU A 31 -17.09 1.27 -18.17
CA GLU A 31 -18.47 1.67 -17.83
C GLU A 31 -19.44 1.43 -18.99
N LYS A 32 -19.11 1.90 -20.19
CA LYS A 32 -19.91 1.71 -21.40
C LYS A 32 -20.16 0.22 -21.70
N ARG A 33 -19.16 -0.63 -21.48
CA ARG A 33 -19.31 -2.09 -21.65
C ARG A 33 -20.23 -2.68 -20.60
N TYR A 34 -20.15 -2.26 -19.35
CA TYR A 34 -21.05 -2.73 -18.30
C TYR A 34 -22.50 -2.33 -18.60
N GLU A 35 -22.73 -1.06 -18.96
CA GLU A 35 -24.05 -0.57 -19.38
C GLU A 35 -24.62 -1.35 -20.57
N LYS A 36 -23.82 -1.56 -21.62
CA LYS A 36 -24.24 -2.31 -22.82
C LYS A 36 -24.66 -3.76 -22.51
N ASN A 37 -24.12 -4.36 -21.45
CA ASN A 37 -24.46 -5.73 -21.04
C ASN A 37 -25.53 -5.77 -19.93
N GLY A 38 -26.13 -4.63 -19.56
CA GLY A 38 -27.13 -4.57 -18.48
C GLY A 38 -26.55 -4.85 -17.09
N GLU A 39 -25.23 -4.70 -16.93
CA GLU A 39 -24.52 -4.95 -15.68
C GLU A 39 -24.60 -3.75 -14.74
N SER A 40 -24.57 -4.00 -13.43
CA SER A 40 -24.52 -2.92 -12.43
C SER A 40 -23.23 -2.11 -12.57
N LYS A 41 -23.32 -0.78 -12.44
CA LYS A 41 -22.17 0.14 -12.35
C LYS A 41 -21.36 0.00 -11.06
N HIS A 42 -21.86 -0.73 -10.06
CA HIS A 42 -21.23 -0.84 -8.74
C HIS A 42 -19.73 -1.21 -8.81
N PRO A 43 -19.27 -2.20 -9.61
CA PRO A 43 -17.84 -2.53 -9.68
C PRO A 43 -17.01 -1.42 -10.32
N VAL A 44 -17.57 -0.72 -11.32
CA VAL A 44 -16.92 0.40 -11.99
C VAL A 44 -16.76 1.58 -11.03
N LEU A 45 -17.79 1.90 -10.24
CA LEU A 45 -17.72 2.96 -9.23
C LEU A 45 -16.70 2.65 -8.13
N LYS A 46 -16.58 1.38 -7.71
CA LYS A 46 -15.51 0.95 -6.80
C LYS A 46 -14.12 1.19 -7.38
N LEU A 47 -13.91 0.84 -8.66
CA LEU A 47 -12.64 1.11 -9.34
C LEU A 47 -12.36 2.61 -9.44
N LYS A 48 -13.33 3.40 -9.89
CA LYS A 48 -13.20 4.85 -9.96
C LYS A 48 -12.79 5.45 -8.61
N ARG A 49 -13.43 5.02 -7.51
CA ARG A 49 -13.02 5.40 -6.14
C ARG A 49 -11.57 5.02 -5.85
N SER A 50 -11.22 3.75 -6.03
CA SER A 50 -9.89 3.22 -5.65
C SER A 50 -8.77 3.86 -6.47
N ILE A 51 -8.99 4.06 -7.76
CA ILE A 51 -8.05 4.74 -8.66
C ILE A 51 -7.92 6.22 -8.28
N SER A 52 -9.03 6.92 -7.98
CA SER A 52 -8.96 8.30 -7.48
C SER A 52 -8.12 8.40 -6.21
N MET A 53 -8.25 7.46 -5.26
CA MET A 53 -7.42 7.42 -4.05
C MET A 53 -5.94 7.20 -4.38
N MET A 54 -5.62 6.22 -5.23
CA MET A 54 -4.23 5.94 -5.65
C MET A 54 -3.59 7.11 -6.41
N MET A 55 -4.42 7.93 -7.07
CA MET A 55 -3.97 9.14 -7.76
C MET A 55 -3.95 10.39 -6.86
N GLY A 56 -4.24 10.27 -5.55
CA GLY A 56 -4.27 11.42 -4.63
C GLY A 56 -5.47 12.36 -4.81
N ASN A 57 -6.50 11.95 -5.55
CA ASN A 57 -7.69 12.77 -5.83
C ASN A 57 -8.80 12.48 -4.81
N ILE A 58 -8.66 13.06 -3.62
CA ILE A 58 -9.55 12.80 -2.48
C ILE A 58 -11.01 13.16 -2.78
N GLU A 59 -11.26 14.32 -3.40
CA GLU A 59 -12.63 14.78 -3.67
C GLU A 59 -13.35 13.90 -4.70
N GLU A 60 -12.71 13.50 -5.79
CA GLU A 60 -13.25 12.49 -6.70
C GLU A 60 -13.51 11.16 -5.99
N SER A 61 -12.62 10.72 -5.10
CA SER A 61 -12.82 9.47 -4.35
C SER A 61 -14.10 9.52 -3.50
N LYS A 62 -14.36 10.65 -2.83
CA LYS A 62 -15.58 10.88 -2.03
C LYS A 62 -16.83 10.88 -2.91
N LYS A 63 -16.78 11.56 -4.05
CA LYS A 63 -17.88 11.58 -5.03
C LYS A 63 -18.23 10.15 -5.48
N TYR A 64 -17.25 9.36 -5.90
CA TYR A 64 -17.50 8.00 -6.34
C TYR A 64 -17.93 7.08 -5.20
N HIS A 65 -17.47 7.32 -3.98
CA HIS A 65 -17.93 6.59 -2.81
C HIS A 65 -19.43 6.81 -2.53
N GLU A 66 -19.92 8.05 -2.61
CA GLU A 66 -21.35 8.33 -2.41
C GLU A 66 -22.21 7.72 -3.52
N MET A 67 -21.76 7.78 -4.78
CA MET A 67 -22.43 7.10 -5.89
C MET A 67 -22.45 5.57 -5.69
N LEU A 68 -21.33 4.99 -5.24
CA LEU A 68 -21.20 3.55 -5.00
C LEU A 68 -22.21 3.08 -3.94
N LYS A 69 -22.37 3.82 -2.84
CA LYS A 69 -23.33 3.51 -1.77
C LYS A 69 -24.79 3.47 -2.25
N GLN A 70 -25.13 4.28 -3.24
CA GLN A 70 -26.48 4.37 -3.80
C GLN A 70 -26.72 3.37 -4.94
N THR A 71 -25.66 2.68 -5.40
CA THR A 71 -25.74 1.77 -6.55
C THR A 71 -25.94 0.33 -6.08
N PRO A 72 -26.95 -0.41 -6.57
CA PRO A 72 -27.17 -1.79 -6.19
C PRO A 72 -26.03 -2.69 -6.69
N LYS A 73 -25.67 -3.72 -5.93
CA LYS A 73 -24.70 -4.74 -6.35
C LYS A 73 -25.24 -5.53 -7.53
N GLY A 74 -24.34 -5.98 -8.41
CA GLY A 74 -24.66 -6.85 -9.54
C GLY A 74 -23.80 -8.11 -9.54
N TYR A 75 -23.98 -8.94 -10.57
CA TYR A 75 -23.26 -10.20 -10.71
C TYR A 75 -21.73 -10.03 -10.78
N LEU A 76 -21.25 -8.94 -11.39
CA LEU A 76 -19.83 -8.61 -11.50
C LEU A 76 -19.27 -7.84 -10.28
N SER A 77 -20.04 -7.67 -9.21
CA SER A 77 -19.56 -7.13 -7.94
C SER A 77 -18.63 -8.10 -7.23
N ASP A 78 -17.65 -7.53 -6.51
CA ASP A 78 -16.78 -8.34 -5.67
C ASP A 78 -17.56 -8.94 -4.48
N CYS A 79 -16.99 -10.00 -3.89
CA CYS A 79 -17.62 -10.64 -2.74
C CYS A 79 -17.77 -9.66 -1.55
N ALA A 80 -18.65 -10.00 -0.61
CA ALA A 80 -18.94 -9.15 0.55
C ALA A 80 -17.68 -8.79 1.37
N ALA A 81 -16.75 -9.73 1.54
CA ALA A 81 -15.49 -9.46 2.23
C ALA A 81 -14.60 -8.47 1.47
N CYS A 82 -14.44 -8.62 0.15
CA CYS A 82 -13.66 -7.70 -0.69
C CYS A 82 -14.26 -6.29 -0.73
N MET A 83 -15.58 -6.19 -0.67
CA MET A 83 -16.24 -4.88 -0.55
C MET A 83 -15.99 -4.26 0.82
N GLN A 84 -16.12 -5.05 1.89
CA GLN A 84 -15.89 -4.58 3.25
C GLN A 84 -14.45 -4.11 3.45
N ASP A 85 -13.47 -4.84 2.93
CA ASP A 85 -12.05 -4.45 2.98
C ASP A 85 -11.78 -3.15 2.21
N SER A 86 -12.44 -2.96 1.07
CA SER A 86 -12.37 -1.69 0.33
C SER A 86 -12.95 -0.51 1.13
N GLU A 87 -13.96 -0.74 1.99
CA GLU A 87 -14.44 0.28 2.93
C GLU A 87 -13.43 0.58 4.05
N VAL A 88 -12.74 -0.45 4.56
CA VAL A 88 -11.66 -0.28 5.55
C VAL A 88 -10.53 0.56 4.94
N PHE A 89 -10.06 0.19 3.75
CA PHE A 89 -9.01 0.94 3.04
C PHE A 89 -9.41 2.38 2.76
N TYR A 90 -10.66 2.61 2.34
CA TYR A 90 -11.21 3.95 2.13
C TYR A 90 -11.20 4.79 3.41
N ALA A 91 -11.64 4.24 4.54
CA ALA A 91 -11.62 4.94 5.83
C ALA A 91 -10.17 5.27 6.27
N VAL A 92 -9.23 4.32 6.13
CA VAL A 92 -7.82 4.56 6.46
C VAL A 92 -7.21 5.67 5.58
N HIS A 93 -7.52 5.67 4.29
CA HIS A 93 -7.02 6.70 3.36
C HIS A 93 -7.53 8.11 3.70
N LEU A 94 -8.72 8.23 4.29
CA LEU A 94 -9.26 9.49 4.78
C LEU A 94 -8.80 9.86 6.20
N GLY A 95 -7.93 9.05 6.83
CA GLY A 95 -7.50 9.24 8.22
C GLY A 95 -8.59 8.97 9.26
N GLN A 96 -9.64 8.22 8.90
CA GLN A 96 -10.77 7.89 9.77
C GLN A 96 -10.52 6.56 10.48
N ASP A 97 -9.58 6.54 11.42
CA ASP A 97 -9.07 5.30 12.02
C ASP A 97 -10.13 4.52 12.81
N GLU A 98 -10.98 5.19 13.59
CA GLU A 98 -12.06 4.55 14.34
C GLU A 98 -13.08 3.90 13.40
N LEU A 99 -13.45 4.60 12.33
CA LEU A 99 -14.34 4.07 11.31
C LEU A 99 -13.71 2.87 10.59
N ALA A 100 -12.41 2.91 10.30
CA ALA A 100 -11.70 1.78 9.70
C ALA A 100 -11.78 0.53 10.60
N LEU A 101 -11.59 0.68 11.92
CA LEU A 101 -11.73 -0.43 12.86
C LEU A 101 -13.16 -0.96 12.97
N GLU A 102 -14.16 -0.06 12.97
CA GLU A 102 -15.58 -0.45 12.95
C GLU A 102 -15.89 -1.28 11.70
N LYS A 103 -15.49 -0.79 10.52
CA LYS A 103 -15.70 -1.49 9.24
C LYS A 103 -14.90 -2.77 9.16
N ALA A 104 -13.79 -2.91 9.86
CA ALA A 104 -13.02 -4.15 9.87
C ALA A 104 -13.65 -5.26 10.72
N GLN A 105 -14.52 -4.95 11.69
CA GLN A 105 -15.03 -5.95 12.64
C GLN A 105 -15.63 -7.21 12.01
N PRO A 106 -16.43 -7.15 10.92
CA PRO A 106 -16.94 -8.35 10.28
C PRO A 106 -15.83 -9.27 9.71
N ILE A 107 -14.71 -8.71 9.27
CA ILE A 107 -13.54 -9.46 8.78
C ILE A 107 -12.73 -10.01 9.96
N LEU A 108 -12.46 -9.17 10.96
CA LEU A 108 -11.66 -9.55 12.14
C LEU A 108 -12.32 -10.66 12.97
N SER A 109 -13.66 -10.62 13.09
CA SER A 109 -14.45 -11.66 13.76
C SER A 109 -14.62 -12.94 12.93
N GLY A 110 -14.21 -12.92 11.65
CA GLY A 110 -14.40 -14.04 10.72
C GLY A 110 -15.84 -14.25 10.27
N LYS A 111 -16.75 -13.29 10.52
CA LYS A 111 -18.13 -13.27 9.98
C LYS A 111 -18.13 -13.14 8.46
N LEU A 112 -17.20 -12.34 7.91
CA LEU A 112 -16.90 -12.29 6.48
C LEU A 112 -15.56 -12.96 6.23
N ARG A 113 -15.52 -13.85 5.23
CA ARG A 113 -14.32 -14.59 4.84
C ARG A 113 -14.14 -14.53 3.33
N CYS A 114 -12.89 -14.42 2.91
CA CYS A 114 -12.44 -14.56 1.53
C CYS A 114 -10.98 -15.03 1.58
N ALA A 115 -10.54 -15.75 0.55
CA ALA A 115 -9.21 -16.36 0.50
C ALA A 115 -8.06 -15.36 0.65
N GLU A 116 -8.26 -14.10 0.24
CA GLU A 116 -7.19 -13.09 0.20
C GLU A 116 -7.44 -11.90 1.14
N VAL A 117 -8.70 -11.55 1.40
CA VAL A 117 -9.07 -10.31 2.09
C VAL A 117 -8.47 -10.19 3.49
N ALA A 118 -8.52 -11.27 4.29
CA ALA A 118 -7.98 -11.22 5.65
C ALA A 118 -6.48 -10.86 5.65
N HIS A 119 -5.76 -11.22 4.59
CA HIS A 119 -4.34 -10.96 4.47
C HIS A 119 -4.06 -9.45 4.31
N LEU A 120 -4.90 -8.77 3.52
CA LEU A 120 -4.81 -7.34 3.25
C LEU A 120 -5.23 -6.51 4.47
N THR A 121 -6.40 -6.82 5.04
CA THR A 121 -7.00 -6.02 6.13
C THR A 121 -6.09 -5.94 7.35
N TYR A 122 -5.41 -7.03 7.71
CA TYR A 122 -4.52 -7.03 8.89
C TYR A 122 -3.34 -6.07 8.73
N GLY A 123 -2.74 -5.98 7.53
CA GLY A 123 -1.68 -5.02 7.24
C GLY A 123 -2.18 -3.57 7.22
N THR A 124 -3.36 -3.34 6.63
CA THR A 124 -4.00 -2.01 6.54
C THR A 124 -4.29 -1.38 7.90
N LEU A 125 -4.62 -2.19 8.91
CA LEU A 125 -4.99 -1.71 10.25
C LEU A 125 -3.81 -1.45 11.19
N LEU A 126 -2.58 -1.82 10.83
CA LEU A 126 -1.44 -1.72 11.75
C LEU A 126 -1.19 -0.29 12.23
N LEU A 127 -1.11 0.66 11.30
CA LEU A 127 -0.88 2.07 11.62
C LEU A 127 -2.09 2.74 12.29
N PRO A 128 -3.34 2.55 11.81
CA PRO A 128 -4.54 3.00 12.52
C PRO A 128 -4.55 2.58 14.00
N LEU A 129 -4.24 1.31 14.29
CA LEU A 129 -4.18 0.81 15.67
C LEU A 129 -3.11 1.50 16.50
N LEU A 130 -1.95 1.85 15.92
CA LEU A 130 -0.93 2.61 16.63
C LEU A 130 -1.38 4.05 16.92
N ARG A 131 -2.03 4.72 15.96
CA ARG A 131 -2.56 6.09 16.15
C ARG A 131 -3.67 6.15 17.19
N LEU A 132 -4.47 5.09 17.30
CA LEU A 132 -5.50 4.93 18.34
C LEU A 132 -4.95 4.42 19.68
N ASN A 133 -3.62 4.35 19.84
CA ASN A 133 -2.96 3.86 21.05
C ASN A 133 -3.37 2.43 21.45
N GLN A 134 -3.52 1.53 20.47
CA GLN A 134 -3.84 0.10 20.63
C GLN A 134 -2.69 -0.81 20.17
N PRO A 135 -1.47 -0.67 20.73
CA PRO A 135 -0.28 -1.38 20.23
C PRO A 135 -0.37 -2.90 20.36
N GLU A 136 -1.00 -3.42 21.42
CA GLU A 136 -1.15 -4.87 21.62
C GLU A 136 -1.96 -5.52 20.49
N GLN A 137 -3.03 -4.85 20.06
CA GLN A 137 -3.84 -5.34 18.94
C GLN A 137 -3.08 -5.24 17.63
N ALA A 138 -2.31 -4.17 17.41
CA ALA A 138 -1.46 -4.03 16.23
C ALA A 138 -0.42 -5.17 16.16
N VAL A 139 0.23 -5.51 17.28
CA VAL A 139 1.17 -6.65 17.36
C VAL A 139 0.47 -7.98 17.04
N ARG A 140 -0.75 -8.20 17.55
CA ARG A 140 -1.52 -9.40 17.23
C ARG A 140 -1.80 -9.48 15.72
N LEU A 141 -2.29 -8.41 15.12
CA LEU A 141 -2.57 -8.35 13.67
C LEU A 141 -1.30 -8.50 12.83
N HIS A 142 -0.19 -7.91 13.25
CA HIS A 142 1.10 -8.07 12.58
C HIS A 142 1.51 -9.55 12.54
N LYS A 143 1.47 -10.26 13.68
CA LYS A 143 1.88 -11.67 13.76
C LYS A 143 1.05 -12.58 12.85
N ILE A 144 -0.27 -12.43 12.88
CA ILE A 144 -1.16 -13.28 12.06
C ILE A 144 -1.11 -12.87 10.58
N GLY A 145 -1.14 -11.56 10.28
CA GLY A 145 -1.16 -11.04 8.91
C GLY A 145 0.13 -11.30 8.18
N TYR A 146 1.29 -11.05 8.82
CA TYR A 146 2.57 -11.26 8.17
C TYR A 146 2.75 -12.73 7.77
N LYS A 147 2.37 -13.67 8.65
CA LYS A 147 2.44 -15.10 8.35
C LYS A 147 1.69 -15.46 7.06
N LEU A 148 0.54 -14.83 6.82
CA LEU A 148 -0.31 -15.09 5.65
C LEU A 148 0.27 -14.50 4.35
N VAL A 149 0.96 -13.35 4.42
CA VAL A 149 1.51 -12.68 3.23
C VAL A 149 2.98 -12.99 2.95
N SER A 150 3.72 -13.54 3.92
CA SER A 150 5.19 -13.58 3.91
C SER A 150 5.83 -14.36 2.75
N ASN A 151 5.07 -15.14 1.99
CA ASN A 151 5.56 -15.90 0.84
C ASN A 151 4.95 -15.43 -0.50
N SER A 152 4.14 -14.36 -0.48
CA SER A 152 3.50 -13.81 -1.67
C SER A 152 4.29 -12.63 -2.21
N THR A 153 4.80 -12.76 -3.43
CA THR A 153 5.43 -11.65 -4.16
C THR A 153 4.41 -10.63 -4.66
N GLY A 154 3.14 -11.01 -4.80
CA GLY A 154 2.06 -10.13 -5.24
C GLY A 154 1.48 -9.24 -4.13
N LEU A 155 1.87 -9.46 -2.87
CA LEU A 155 1.37 -8.70 -1.71
C LEU A 155 2.44 -7.79 -1.09
N LEU A 156 3.34 -7.28 -1.94
CA LEU A 156 4.44 -6.42 -1.50
C LEU A 156 3.95 -5.15 -0.80
N GLY A 157 2.84 -4.55 -1.23
CA GLY A 157 2.29 -3.38 -0.52
C GLY A 157 1.87 -3.69 0.91
N THR A 158 1.22 -4.82 1.14
CA THR A 158 0.88 -5.28 2.49
C THR A 158 2.14 -5.60 3.31
N ILE A 159 3.15 -6.23 2.69
CA ILE A 159 4.45 -6.50 3.33
C ILE A 159 5.12 -5.18 3.75
N SER A 160 5.03 -4.12 2.93
CA SER A 160 5.54 -2.79 3.26
C SER A 160 4.85 -2.18 4.48
N ASN A 161 3.54 -2.40 4.67
CA ASN A 161 2.84 -1.98 5.89
C ASN A 161 3.39 -2.69 7.14
N HIS A 162 3.72 -3.99 7.03
CA HIS A 162 4.37 -4.73 8.12
C HIS A 162 5.80 -4.23 8.40
N LEU A 163 6.57 -3.89 7.35
CA LEU A 163 7.91 -3.31 7.49
C LEU A 163 7.85 -1.97 8.23
N LEU A 164 6.96 -1.09 7.79
CA LEU A 164 6.78 0.23 8.39
C LEU A 164 6.31 0.13 9.85
N PHE A 165 5.38 -0.78 10.15
CA PHE A 165 4.97 -1.09 11.52
C PHE A 165 6.16 -1.49 12.41
N LEU A 166 7.04 -2.38 11.94
CA LEU A 166 8.23 -2.79 12.70
C LEU A 166 9.21 -1.62 12.91
N GLY A 167 9.37 -0.76 11.90
CA GLY A 167 10.16 0.46 12.02
C GLY A 167 9.60 1.42 13.08
N ILE A 168 8.28 1.68 13.05
CA ILE A 168 7.62 2.60 13.99
C ILE A 168 7.69 2.08 15.42
N THR A 169 7.49 0.77 15.62
CA THR A 169 7.52 0.12 16.94
C THR A 169 8.93 -0.14 17.48
N GLY A 170 9.99 0.22 16.72
CA GLY A 170 11.38 0.05 17.15
C GLY A 170 11.89 -1.39 17.08
N GLU A 171 11.17 -2.29 16.42
CA GLU A 171 11.55 -3.70 16.22
C GLU A 171 12.57 -3.85 15.09
N ILE A 172 13.67 -3.09 15.18
CA ILE A 172 14.66 -2.88 14.11
C ILE A 172 15.23 -4.19 13.55
N ALA A 173 15.61 -5.14 14.42
CA ALA A 173 16.17 -6.41 13.98
C ALA A 173 15.18 -7.22 13.12
N LYS A 174 13.89 -7.23 13.48
CA LYS A 174 12.83 -7.89 12.69
C LYS A 174 12.57 -7.13 11.39
N ALA A 175 12.63 -5.80 11.42
CA ALA A 175 12.47 -4.97 10.23
C ALA A 175 13.58 -5.25 9.20
N ILE A 176 14.84 -5.37 9.63
CA ILE A 176 15.97 -5.74 8.77
C ILE A 176 15.81 -7.14 8.19
N GLN A 177 15.35 -8.12 8.97
CA GLN A 177 15.07 -9.47 8.47
C GLN A 177 13.97 -9.47 7.39
N LEU A 178 12.92 -8.68 7.59
CA LEU A 178 11.83 -8.54 6.61
C LEU A 178 12.33 -7.85 5.35
N LEU A 179 13.12 -6.77 5.49
CA LEU A 179 13.80 -6.12 4.37
C LEU A 179 14.65 -7.12 3.58
N GLU A 180 15.55 -7.85 4.22
CA GLU A 180 16.41 -8.85 3.57
C GLU A 180 15.58 -9.89 2.81
N LYS A 181 14.52 -10.43 3.44
CA LYS A 181 13.67 -11.46 2.84
C LYS A 181 13.00 -10.98 1.55
N HIS A 182 12.53 -9.73 1.52
CA HIS A 182 11.65 -9.23 0.47
C HIS A 182 12.34 -8.30 -0.53
N PHE A 183 13.59 -7.92 -0.28
CA PHE A 183 14.30 -6.97 -1.13
C PHE A 183 14.40 -7.43 -2.59
N THR A 184 14.72 -8.70 -2.86
CA THR A 184 14.80 -9.21 -4.24
C THR A 184 13.46 -9.08 -4.97
N SER A 185 12.34 -9.39 -4.29
CA SER A 185 11.01 -9.26 -4.87
C SER A 185 10.64 -7.81 -5.14
N ALA A 186 10.89 -6.90 -4.20
CA ALA A 186 10.67 -5.47 -4.38
C ALA A 186 11.56 -4.89 -5.49
N PHE A 187 12.85 -5.22 -5.50
CA PHE A 187 13.80 -4.73 -6.49
C PHE A 187 13.48 -5.23 -7.92
N GLY A 188 12.89 -6.41 -8.06
CA GLY A 188 12.44 -6.98 -9.33
C GLY A 188 11.00 -6.65 -9.73
N ALA A 189 10.21 -5.98 -8.88
CA ALA A 189 8.79 -5.79 -9.12
C ALA A 189 8.52 -4.93 -10.37
N SER A 190 7.55 -5.35 -11.18
CA SER A 190 7.04 -4.57 -12.31
C SER A 190 6.07 -3.47 -11.84
N ASP A 191 5.32 -3.76 -10.78
CA ASP A 191 4.44 -2.81 -10.11
C ASP A 191 5.27 -1.71 -9.43
N ARG A 192 5.17 -0.48 -9.93
CA ARG A 192 5.97 0.64 -9.43
C ARG A 192 5.41 1.21 -8.13
N ASN A 193 4.12 1.04 -7.86
CA ASN A 193 3.52 1.46 -6.61
C ASN A 193 4.02 0.56 -5.45
N HIS A 194 4.05 -0.76 -5.64
CA HIS A 194 4.64 -1.67 -4.66
C HIS A 194 6.12 -1.38 -4.38
N ARG A 195 6.89 -0.99 -5.41
CA ARG A 195 8.28 -0.55 -5.21
C ARG A 195 8.36 0.71 -4.38
N PHE A 196 7.53 1.70 -4.68
CA PHE A 196 7.46 2.95 -3.93
C PHE A 196 7.12 2.67 -2.47
N GLU A 197 6.06 1.90 -2.20
CA GLU A 197 5.61 1.54 -0.86
C GLU A 197 6.69 0.80 -0.05
N PHE A 198 7.45 -0.08 -0.71
CA PHE A 198 8.56 -0.79 -0.05
C PHE A 198 9.74 0.16 0.22
N TYR A 199 10.15 0.94 -0.77
CA TYR A 199 11.29 1.85 -0.63
C TYR A 199 11.04 2.95 0.42
N ARG A 200 9.83 3.52 0.49
CA ARG A 200 9.50 4.50 1.54
C ARG A 200 9.57 3.87 2.94
N ALA A 201 9.13 2.62 3.09
CA ALA A 201 9.19 1.92 4.38
C ALA A 201 10.64 1.60 4.78
N VAL A 202 11.49 1.25 3.82
CA VAL A 202 12.93 1.06 4.05
C VAL A 202 13.63 2.37 4.37
N LYS A 203 13.32 3.45 3.64
CA LYS A 203 13.83 4.79 3.93
C LYS A 203 13.51 5.19 5.37
N PHE A 204 12.25 5.04 5.79
CA PHE A 204 11.85 5.26 7.18
C PHE A 204 12.67 4.41 8.17
N LEU A 205 12.87 3.12 7.87
CA LEU A 205 13.69 2.25 8.71
C LEU A 205 15.14 2.75 8.81
N MET A 206 15.76 3.17 7.71
CA MET A 206 17.14 3.67 7.71
C MET A 206 17.26 4.95 8.57
N GLU A 207 16.32 5.87 8.47
CA GLU A 207 16.27 7.07 9.32
C GLU A 207 16.18 6.69 10.81
N ARG A 208 15.31 5.73 11.16
CA ARG A 208 15.22 5.22 12.53
C ARG A 208 16.50 4.57 13.02
N ILE A 209 17.20 3.84 12.15
CA ILE A 209 18.49 3.22 12.48
C ILE A 209 19.57 4.30 12.69
N LEU A 210 19.63 5.33 11.84
CA LEU A 210 20.57 6.45 12.00
C LEU A 210 20.37 7.18 13.33
N LEU A 211 19.11 7.42 13.71
CA LEU A 211 18.75 8.04 15.01
C LEU A 211 19.17 7.18 16.22
N SER A 212 19.28 5.86 16.04
CA SER A 212 19.82 4.94 17.05
C SER A 212 21.35 4.89 17.11
N ASN A 213 22.06 5.74 16.34
CA ASN A 213 23.52 5.80 16.20
C ASN A 213 24.19 4.54 15.62
N LEU A 214 23.42 3.63 15.00
CA LEU A 214 23.98 2.48 14.30
C LEU A 214 24.44 2.90 12.90
N LYS A 215 25.75 2.83 12.65
CA LYS A 215 26.36 3.32 11.40
C LYS A 215 26.32 2.32 10.25
N SER A 216 26.25 1.02 10.56
CA SER A 216 26.25 -0.04 9.57
C SER A 216 25.30 -1.17 9.95
N ILE A 217 24.76 -1.83 8.93
CA ILE A 217 23.94 -3.04 9.09
C ILE A 217 24.45 -4.13 8.16
N LYS A 218 24.21 -5.38 8.58
CA LYS A 218 24.47 -6.55 7.77
C LYS A 218 23.19 -7.00 7.09
N ILE A 219 23.19 -7.02 5.76
CA ILE A 219 22.05 -7.44 4.95
C ILE A 219 22.52 -8.07 3.64
N ARG A 220 21.85 -9.15 3.24
CA ARG A 220 22.09 -9.82 1.95
C ARG A 220 21.23 -9.17 0.86
N MET A 221 21.90 -8.56 -0.10
CA MET A 221 21.29 -8.00 -1.31
C MET A 221 21.62 -8.86 -2.54
N PRO A 222 20.75 -8.92 -3.56
CA PRO A 222 21.04 -9.58 -4.82
C PRO A 222 22.23 -8.91 -5.53
N LYS A 223 23.02 -9.69 -6.28
CA LYS A 223 24.16 -9.18 -7.06
C LYS A 223 23.79 -8.12 -8.12
N THR A 224 22.52 -8.05 -8.48
CA THR A 224 21.98 -7.04 -9.41
C THR A 224 21.73 -5.69 -8.73
N PHE A 225 21.84 -5.60 -7.40
CA PHE A 225 21.76 -4.34 -6.69
C PHE A 225 22.97 -3.46 -7.05
N PRO A 226 22.80 -2.20 -7.48
CA PRO A 226 23.91 -1.36 -7.95
C PRO A 226 25.04 -1.20 -6.94
N ASN A 227 24.71 -1.17 -5.66
CA ASN A 227 25.67 -1.02 -4.57
C ASN A 227 26.02 -2.35 -3.90
N TYR A 228 25.88 -3.49 -4.59
CA TYR A 228 26.14 -4.82 -4.01
C TYR A 228 27.52 -4.91 -3.32
N LYS A 229 27.53 -5.48 -2.12
CA LYS A 229 28.74 -5.76 -1.34
C LYS A 229 28.73 -7.23 -0.93
N GLU A 230 29.81 -7.94 -1.24
CA GLU A 230 29.92 -9.38 -1.01
C GLU A 230 29.91 -9.75 0.49
N ASP A 231 30.44 -8.88 1.35
CA ASP A 231 30.44 -9.07 2.79
C ASP A 231 29.08 -8.76 3.46
N GLY A 232 28.16 -8.18 2.69
CA GLY A 232 26.83 -7.76 3.14
C GLY A 232 26.83 -6.59 4.13
N ASN A 233 27.95 -5.88 4.32
CA ASN A 233 28.04 -4.78 5.27
C ASN A 233 27.79 -3.43 4.58
N TYR A 234 26.69 -2.79 4.93
CA TYR A 234 26.28 -1.51 4.35
C TYR A 234 26.34 -0.41 5.39
N ALA A 235 26.86 0.76 5.00
CA ALA A 235 26.68 1.95 5.80
C ALA A 235 25.21 2.35 5.72
N VAL A 236 24.59 2.65 6.85
CA VAL A 236 23.15 2.96 6.92
C VAL A 236 22.87 4.24 6.14
N ILE A 237 23.79 5.21 6.16
CA ILE A 237 23.67 6.47 5.41
C ILE A 237 23.63 6.27 3.89
N ASP A 238 24.39 5.31 3.36
CA ASP A 238 24.39 5.01 1.92
C ASP A 238 23.07 4.38 1.50
N LEU A 239 22.52 3.48 2.33
CA LEU A 239 21.20 2.89 2.09
C LEU A 239 20.11 3.95 2.20
N ASP A 240 20.17 4.79 3.23
CA ASP A 240 19.25 5.90 3.44
C ASP A 240 19.16 6.82 2.21
N SER A 241 20.30 7.26 1.70
CA SER A 241 20.41 8.07 0.49
C SER A 241 19.84 7.34 -0.73
N TRP A 242 20.26 6.09 -0.98
CA TRP A 242 19.82 5.34 -2.17
C TRP A 242 18.32 5.09 -2.18
N PHE A 243 17.74 4.62 -1.06
CA PHE A 243 16.30 4.37 -0.97
C PHE A 243 15.50 5.69 -1.00
N GLY A 244 16.04 6.77 -0.43
CA GLY A 244 15.44 8.09 -0.50
C GLY A 244 15.35 8.62 -1.93
N GLU A 245 16.45 8.55 -2.68
CA GLU A 245 16.51 8.97 -4.09
C GLU A 245 15.56 8.15 -4.98
N GLU A 246 15.57 6.82 -4.85
CA GLU A 246 14.72 5.95 -5.66
C GLU A 246 13.22 6.08 -5.29
N ALA A 247 12.89 6.27 -4.01
CA ALA A 247 11.52 6.54 -3.58
C ALA A 247 11.03 7.90 -4.11
N LEU A 248 11.86 8.96 -4.01
CA LEU A 248 11.52 10.29 -4.51
C LEU A 248 11.36 10.33 -6.03
N LYS A 249 12.19 9.58 -6.76
CA LYS A 249 12.07 9.42 -8.21
C LYS A 249 10.74 8.78 -8.60
N LEU A 250 10.32 7.72 -7.90
CA LEU A 250 9.01 7.09 -8.12
C LEU A 250 7.87 8.04 -7.76
N ALA A 251 7.96 8.71 -6.60
CA ALA A 251 6.96 9.70 -6.17
C ALA A 251 6.77 10.78 -7.23
N SER A 252 7.86 11.38 -7.71
CA SER A 252 7.84 12.43 -8.73
C SER A 252 7.20 11.99 -10.04
N GLN A 253 7.39 10.72 -10.44
CA GLN A 253 6.75 10.15 -11.64
C GLN A 253 5.23 10.01 -11.46
N PHE A 254 4.78 9.50 -10.30
CA PHE A 254 3.35 9.40 -10.00
C PHE A 254 2.69 10.77 -9.87
N ASP A 255 3.31 11.68 -9.13
CA ASP A 255 2.87 13.06 -8.91
C ASP A 255 2.74 13.82 -10.23
N SER A 256 3.75 13.73 -11.11
CA SER A 256 3.69 14.31 -12.45
C SER A 256 2.55 13.75 -13.30
N ARG A 257 2.30 12.43 -13.24
CA ARG A 257 1.16 11.80 -13.94
C ARG A 257 -0.18 12.26 -13.36
N ASN A 258 -0.26 12.42 -12.03
CA ASN A 258 -1.51 12.75 -11.33
C ASN A 258 -1.89 14.23 -11.46
N GLY A 259 -0.88 15.10 -11.56
CA GLY A 259 -1.02 16.54 -11.47
C GLY A 259 -1.17 17.03 -10.02
N ASN A 260 -0.50 16.36 -9.06
CA ASN A 260 -0.47 16.74 -7.64
C ASN A 260 0.87 16.34 -7.02
N ASP A 261 1.00 16.45 -5.69
CA ASP A 261 2.20 16.16 -4.89
C ASP A 261 1.97 15.04 -3.85
N SER A 262 0.91 14.24 -4.03
CA SER A 262 0.44 13.30 -2.99
C SER A 262 1.47 12.26 -2.57
N TYR A 263 2.30 11.76 -3.49
CA TYR A 263 3.34 10.77 -3.16
C TYR A 263 4.54 11.43 -2.48
N THR A 264 4.89 12.64 -2.90
CA THR A 264 5.98 13.41 -2.27
C THR A 264 5.60 13.86 -0.86
N GLU A 265 4.36 14.31 -0.64
CA GLU A 265 3.85 14.65 0.70
C GLU A 265 3.82 13.44 1.64
N ASP A 266 3.51 12.25 1.12
CA ASP A 266 3.58 11.00 1.89
C ASP A 266 5.02 10.71 2.37
N LEU A 267 6.03 10.90 1.52
CA LEU A 267 7.44 10.77 1.93
C LEU A 267 7.82 11.79 3.01
N LYS A 268 7.39 13.05 2.88
CA LYS A 268 7.64 14.10 3.87
C LYS A 268 6.98 13.77 5.22
N ALA A 269 5.72 13.34 5.20
CA ALA A 269 5.00 12.96 6.42
C ALA A 269 5.69 11.80 7.16
N LEU A 270 6.20 10.81 6.41
CA LEU A 270 6.98 9.71 7.00
C LEU A 270 8.32 10.18 7.57
N HIS A 271 9.03 11.08 6.89
CA HIS A 271 10.26 11.68 7.40
C HIS A 271 10.01 12.41 8.72
N GLU A 272 8.99 13.28 8.78
CA GLU A 272 8.61 13.98 10.01
C GLU A 272 8.27 13.01 11.15
N LEU A 273 7.56 11.92 10.85
CA LEU A 273 7.25 10.87 11.82
C LEU A 273 8.53 10.20 12.36
N ALA A 274 9.52 9.93 11.49
CA ALA A 274 10.78 9.34 11.91
C ALA A 274 11.52 10.25 12.89
N GLN A 275 11.49 11.57 12.67
CA GLN A 275 12.14 12.55 13.56
C GLN A 275 11.44 12.67 14.92
N LYS A 276 10.10 12.66 14.96
CA LYS A 276 9.30 12.85 16.19
C LYS A 276 9.54 11.78 17.27
N HIS A 277 9.83 10.55 16.88
CA HIS A 277 10.07 9.43 17.81
C HIS A 277 11.53 9.34 18.30
N SER A 278 12.30 10.44 18.18
CA SER A 278 13.65 10.59 18.74
C SER A 278 13.67 11.28 20.11
N GLN A 279 12.50 11.64 20.63
CA GLN A 279 12.27 12.16 21.99
C GLN A 279 11.43 11.16 22.79
#